data_AF-A0A935P1G2-F1
#
_entry.id   AF-A0A935P1G2-F1
#
_cell.length_a   1.000
_cell.length_b   1.000
_cell.length_c   1.000
_cell.angle_alpha   90.00
_cell.angle_beta   90.00
_cell.angle_gamma   90.00
#
_symmetry.space_group_name_H-M   'P 1'
#
loop_
_entity.id
_entity.type
_entity.pdbx_description
1 polymer ?
#
loop_
_entity_poly.entity_id
_entity_poly.type
_entity_poly.pdbx_seq_one_letter_code
_entity_poly.pdbx_strand_id
1 'polypeptide(L)'
;MTDMWEQTEELAKRHEQNSGFWLKLANDEDTAVVVFLGGPYPREVCFLEGKYVPFDDAARAKGGKSSLRVAINVALYPSKEVKVIEQGAVFFKDLVRVRTKYGLEQWAFEVQRHGAAKDPKTTYSLLPEHKLSDDERRAFLALPLHDLEKMYTEEAEDAVAEPLGSYDARVAQPVDAATAQALVASLRDLPREAVDKFLAHFGLQRIKDLPATHAAKATAYVAQLRQDLAPPAAVDVDPFA
;
A
#
# COMPACT_ATOMS: atom_id res chain seq x y z
N MET A 1 -19.63 22.28 20.85
CA MET A 1 -19.83 20.84 21.11
C MET A 1 -19.40 20.15 19.84
N THR A 2 -18.23 19.53 19.82
CA THR A 2 -17.73 18.78 18.67
C THR A 2 -18.65 17.58 18.46
N ASP A 3 -19.14 17.37 17.24
CA ASP A 3 -20.07 16.28 16.95
C ASP A 3 -19.35 14.94 17.18
N MET A 4 -20.02 14.00 17.86
CA MET A 4 -19.48 12.66 18.06
C MET A 4 -19.28 11.93 16.73
N TRP A 5 -20.00 12.33 15.67
CA TRP A 5 -19.74 11.87 14.31
C TRP A 5 -18.41 12.38 13.75
N GLU A 6 -18.14 13.69 13.82
CA GLU A 6 -16.84 14.27 13.41
C GLU A 6 -15.69 13.62 14.18
N GLN A 7 -15.84 13.42 15.49
CA GLN A 7 -14.83 12.79 16.32
C GLN A 7 -14.59 11.32 15.95
N THR A 8 -15.64 10.60 15.54
CA THR A 8 -15.55 9.19 15.11
C THR A 8 -14.95 9.07 13.71
N GLU A 9 -15.28 9.97 12.77
CA GLU A 9 -14.66 10.02 11.44
C GLU A 9 -13.17 10.34 11.53
N GLU A 10 -12.80 11.29 12.37
CA GLU A 10 -11.42 11.66 12.68
C GLU A 10 -10.63 10.46 13.27
N LEU A 11 -11.26 9.70 14.19
CA LEU A 11 -10.68 8.47 14.76
C LEU A 11 -10.52 7.37 13.72
N ALA A 12 -11.50 7.19 12.82
CA ALA A 12 -11.43 6.20 11.75
C ALA A 12 -10.33 6.54 10.74
N LYS A 13 -10.21 7.81 10.32
CA LYS A 13 -9.12 8.30 9.45
C LYS A 13 -7.75 8.06 10.07
N ARG A 14 -7.60 8.34 11.38
CA ARG A 14 -6.35 8.04 12.12
C ARG A 14 -6.04 6.55 12.15
N HIS A 15 -7.05 5.70 12.31
CA HIS A 15 -6.87 4.24 12.29
C HIS A 15 -6.46 3.72 10.90
N GLU A 16 -7.00 4.26 9.80
CA GLU A 16 -6.56 3.93 8.43
C GLU A 16 -5.14 4.43 8.13
N GLN A 17 -4.74 5.56 8.72
CA GLN A 17 -3.38 6.09 8.59
C GLN A 17 -2.34 5.38 9.48
N ASN A 18 -2.76 4.69 10.54
CA ASN A 18 -1.88 4.09 11.56
C ASN A 18 -1.29 2.73 11.18
N SER A 19 -1.60 2.16 10.02
CA SER A 19 -1.15 0.82 9.65
C SER A 19 -0.09 0.78 8.54
N GLY A 20 0.61 1.88 8.25
CA GLY A 20 1.60 1.88 7.18
C GLY A 20 2.66 2.95 7.27
N PHE A 21 3.81 2.65 6.65
CA PHE A 21 4.93 3.57 6.48
C PHE A 21 4.60 4.80 5.61
N TRP A 22 3.48 4.78 4.89
CA TRP A 22 3.11 5.78 3.90
C TRP A 22 2.21 6.87 4.46
N LEU A 23 2.55 8.13 4.17
CA LEU A 23 1.62 9.25 4.34
C LEU A 23 0.67 9.27 3.14
N LYS A 24 -0.57 8.81 3.30
CA LYS A 24 -1.59 8.80 2.25
C LYS A 24 -2.62 9.91 2.47
N LEU A 25 -2.74 10.80 1.49
CA LEU A 25 -3.87 11.73 1.35
C LEU A 25 -4.78 11.12 0.28
N ALA A 26 -5.92 10.58 0.68
CA ALA A 26 -6.74 9.71 -0.17
C ALA A 26 -7.92 10.46 -0.80
N ASN A 27 -8.45 11.44 -0.09
CA ASN A 27 -9.64 12.19 -0.46
C ASN A 27 -9.30 13.62 -0.86
N ASP A 28 -10.30 14.29 -1.44
CA ASP A 28 -10.18 15.71 -1.75
C ASP A 28 -10.07 16.50 -0.45
N GLU A 29 -9.29 17.57 -0.48
CA GLU A 29 -8.99 18.45 0.68
C GLU A 29 -8.29 17.75 1.86
N ASP A 30 -7.89 16.48 1.74
CA ASP A 30 -7.08 15.82 2.78
C ASP A 30 -5.78 16.60 2.99
N THR A 31 -5.49 16.92 4.25
CA THR A 31 -4.31 17.69 4.67
C THR A 31 -3.44 16.92 5.63
N ALA A 32 -2.14 17.21 5.60
CA ALA A 32 -1.21 16.84 6.66
C ALA A 32 -0.14 17.92 6.82
N VAL A 33 0.16 18.30 8.06
CA VAL A 33 1.27 19.21 8.37
C VAL A 33 2.51 18.37 8.67
N VAL A 34 3.56 18.56 7.88
CA VAL A 34 4.75 17.71 7.89
C VAL A 34 6.05 18.49 7.93
N VAL A 35 7.08 17.87 8.51
CA VAL A 35 8.48 18.30 8.38
C VAL A 35 9.19 17.34 7.44
N PHE A 36 9.80 17.85 6.38
CA PHE A 36 10.58 17.02 5.44
C PHE A 36 11.94 16.66 6.04
N LEU A 37 12.29 15.38 5.99
CA LEU A 37 13.49 14.84 6.62
C LEU A 37 14.38 14.12 5.60
N GLY A 38 15.69 14.29 5.73
CA GLY A 38 16.67 13.62 4.89
C GLY A 38 16.66 14.08 3.42
N GLY A 39 17.20 13.22 2.55
CA GLY A 39 17.26 13.45 1.10
C GLY A 39 16.15 12.72 0.35
N PRO A 40 15.77 13.21 -0.85
CA PRO A 40 14.85 12.49 -1.71
C PRO A 40 15.49 11.23 -2.30
N TYR A 41 14.70 10.16 -2.42
CA TYR A 41 15.06 8.93 -3.14
C TYR A 41 14.32 8.87 -4.48
N PRO A 42 15.01 9.09 -5.62
CA PRO A 42 14.38 9.06 -6.93
C PRO A 42 14.18 7.63 -7.43
N ARG A 43 13.05 7.39 -8.08
CA ARG A 43 12.71 6.12 -8.74
C ARG A 43 12.24 6.38 -10.16
N GLU A 44 12.87 5.73 -11.11
CA GLU A 44 12.37 5.66 -12.47
C GLU A 44 11.43 4.45 -12.60
N VAL A 45 10.15 4.72 -12.78
CA VAL A 45 9.10 3.70 -12.77
C VAL A 45 8.21 3.81 -14.01
N CYS A 46 7.42 2.78 -14.27
CA CYS A 46 6.33 2.84 -15.22
C CYS A 46 5.07 2.24 -14.61
N PHE A 47 3.90 2.68 -15.07
CA PHE A 47 2.63 2.14 -14.62
C PHE A 47 2.20 1.02 -15.57
N LEU A 48 2.29 -0.22 -15.10
CA LEU A 48 1.90 -1.42 -15.83
C LEU A 48 0.93 -2.24 -14.98
N GLU A 49 -0.14 -2.74 -15.60
CA GLU A 49 -1.08 -3.66 -14.95
C GLU A 49 -1.67 -3.14 -13.63
N GLY A 50 -1.82 -1.82 -13.49
CA GLY A 50 -2.42 -1.19 -12.31
C GLY A 50 -1.46 -0.92 -11.15
N LYS A 51 -0.15 -1.07 -11.33
CA LYS A 51 0.88 -0.76 -10.33
C LYS A 51 2.08 -0.05 -10.95
N TYR A 52 2.82 0.68 -10.13
CA TYR A 52 4.15 1.17 -10.48
C TYR A 52 5.17 0.05 -10.33
N VAL A 53 6.00 -0.13 -11.35
CA VAL A 53 7.15 -1.05 -11.35
C VAL A 53 8.40 -0.30 -11.83
N PRO A 54 9.62 -0.74 -11.46
CA PRO A 54 10.85 -0.17 -12.01
C PRO A 54 10.82 -0.12 -13.54
N PHE A 55 11.31 0.99 -14.12
CA PHE A 55 11.42 1.13 -15.56
C PHE A 55 12.74 0.52 -16.06
N ASP A 56 12.70 -0.77 -16.39
CA ASP A 56 13.81 -1.52 -16.98
C ASP A 56 13.57 -1.83 -18.47
N ASP A 57 14.48 -2.58 -19.10
CA ASP A 57 14.35 -2.97 -20.50
C ASP A 57 13.13 -3.88 -20.75
N ALA A 58 12.71 -4.68 -19.75
CA ALA A 58 11.52 -5.52 -19.86
C ALA A 58 10.23 -4.69 -19.84
N ALA A 59 10.15 -3.70 -18.96
CA ALA A 59 9.07 -2.73 -18.90
C ALA A 59 9.00 -1.90 -20.19
N ARG A 60 10.16 -1.48 -20.72
CA ARG A 60 10.25 -0.78 -22.01
C ARG A 60 9.76 -1.65 -23.16
N ALA A 61 10.15 -2.92 -23.21
CA ALA A 61 9.70 -3.86 -24.24
C ALA A 61 8.18 -4.11 -24.21
N LYS A 62 7.56 -4.00 -23.03
CA LYS A 62 6.09 -4.03 -22.85
C LYS A 62 5.38 -2.72 -23.19
N GLY A 63 6.09 -1.73 -23.74
CA GLY A 63 5.53 -0.42 -24.09
C GLY A 63 5.35 0.51 -22.88
N GLY A 64 5.98 0.20 -21.75
CA GLY A 64 5.96 1.05 -20.57
C GLY A 64 6.53 2.43 -20.85
N LYS A 65 5.94 3.46 -20.21
CA LYS A 65 6.44 4.83 -20.27
C LYS A 65 7.12 5.18 -18.96
N SER A 66 8.35 5.67 -19.04
CA SER A 66 9.10 6.15 -17.88
C SER A 66 8.36 7.32 -17.21
N SER A 67 8.37 7.29 -15.89
CA SER A 67 7.84 8.31 -14.99
C SER A 67 8.73 8.40 -13.76
N LEU A 68 9.05 9.62 -13.33
CA LEU A 68 9.77 9.86 -12.08
C LEU A 68 8.79 9.85 -10.90
N ARG A 69 9.09 9.01 -9.92
CA ARG A 69 8.52 9.07 -8.57
C ARG A 69 9.62 9.37 -7.58
N VAL A 70 9.32 10.17 -6.56
CA VAL A 70 10.29 10.58 -5.55
C VAL A 70 9.71 10.27 -4.18
N ALA A 71 10.40 9.40 -3.45
CA ALA A 71 10.09 9.06 -2.06
C ALA A 71 10.89 9.95 -1.12
N ILE A 72 10.26 10.44 -0.06
CA ILE A 72 10.89 11.35 0.92
C ILE A 72 10.35 11.02 2.31
N ASN A 73 11.26 10.95 3.29
CA ASN A 73 10.85 10.85 4.69
C ASN A 73 10.21 12.16 5.15
N VAL A 74 9.11 12.04 5.88
CA VAL A 74 8.38 13.16 6.47
C VAL A 74 8.00 12.80 7.90
N ALA A 75 8.10 13.74 8.83
CA ALA A 75 7.50 13.59 10.15
C ALA A 75 6.18 14.36 10.21
N LEU A 76 5.14 13.72 10.73
CA LEU A 76 3.91 14.43 11.09
C LEU A 76 4.23 15.43 12.20
N TYR A 77 3.94 16.72 11.99
CA TYR A 77 4.33 17.77 12.94
C TYR A 77 3.77 17.55 14.36
N PRO A 78 2.48 17.17 14.56
CA PRO A 78 1.94 17.00 15.90
C PRO A 78 2.46 15.76 16.65
N SER A 79 2.63 14.63 15.95
CA SER A 79 2.95 13.34 16.59
C SER A 79 4.42 12.95 16.52
N LYS A 80 5.21 13.60 15.66
CA LYS A 80 6.59 13.23 15.30
C LYS A 80 6.72 11.82 14.71
N GLU A 81 5.61 11.23 14.27
CA GLU A 81 5.63 9.95 13.57
C GLU A 81 6.26 10.13 12.19
N VAL A 82 7.29 9.33 11.89
CA VAL A 82 7.97 9.37 10.60
C VAL A 82 7.25 8.46 9.61
N LYS A 83 6.88 9.03 8.47
CA LYS A 83 6.28 8.36 7.31
C LYS A 83 7.06 8.68 6.05
N VAL A 84 6.68 8.07 4.95
CA VAL A 84 7.20 8.32 3.62
C VAL A 84 6.08 8.86 2.75
N ILE A 85 6.34 9.96 2.06
CA ILE A 85 5.47 10.45 0.98
C ILE A 85 6.17 10.16 -0.36
N GLU A 86 5.44 9.55 -1.30
CA GLU A 86 5.93 9.33 -2.67
C GLU A 86 5.07 10.13 -3.64
N GLN A 87 5.70 10.99 -4.44
CA GLN A 87 4.99 11.83 -5.40
C GLN A 87 5.72 11.96 -6.74
N GLY A 88 5.01 12.46 -7.75
CA GLY A 88 5.53 12.67 -9.09
C GLY A 88 6.40 13.93 -9.25
N ALA A 89 6.97 14.08 -10.44
CA ALA A 89 7.90 15.18 -10.78
C ALA A 89 7.33 16.61 -10.57
N VAL A 90 6.01 16.82 -10.71
CA VAL A 90 5.39 18.14 -10.50
C VAL A 90 5.49 18.55 -9.03
N PHE A 91 5.06 17.68 -8.12
CA PHE A 91 5.19 17.88 -6.68
C PHE A 91 6.65 18.13 -6.28
N PHE A 92 7.58 17.33 -6.82
CA PHE A 92 9.00 17.49 -6.50
C PHE A 92 9.55 18.86 -6.94
N LYS A 93 9.11 19.39 -8.08
CA LYS A 93 9.49 20.76 -8.51
C LYS A 93 8.97 21.81 -7.53
N ASP A 94 7.75 21.67 -7.03
CA ASP A 94 7.20 22.57 -6.01
C ASP A 94 7.93 22.43 -4.67
N LEU A 95 8.32 21.21 -4.29
CA LEU A 95 9.15 20.97 -3.12
C LEU A 95 10.52 21.68 -3.23
N VAL A 96 11.17 21.63 -4.39
CA VAL A 96 12.44 22.36 -4.64
C VAL A 96 12.25 23.87 -4.54
N ARG A 97 11.10 24.41 -4.99
CA ARG A 97 10.78 25.84 -4.86
C ARG A 97 10.64 26.24 -3.39
N VAL A 98 9.87 25.48 -2.60
CA VAL A 98 9.71 25.80 -1.17
C VAL A 98 10.99 25.57 -0.38
N ARG A 99 11.81 24.57 -0.73
CA ARG A 99 13.16 24.39 -0.17
C ARG A 99 14.02 25.62 -0.38
N THR A 100 14.07 26.12 -1.63
CA THR A 100 14.88 27.30 -1.97
C THR A 100 14.39 28.55 -1.26
N LYS A 101 13.07 28.71 -1.10
CA LYS A 101 12.47 29.94 -0.56
C LYS A 101 12.43 29.98 0.97
N TYR A 102 12.18 28.85 1.62
CA TYR A 102 11.90 28.79 3.06
C TYR A 102 12.90 27.94 3.85
N GLY A 103 13.62 27.02 3.19
CA GLY A 103 14.37 25.95 3.86
C GLY A 103 13.42 24.86 4.37
N LEU A 104 13.63 23.62 3.93
CA LEU A 104 12.76 22.49 4.37
C LEU A 104 12.94 22.17 5.84
N GLU A 105 14.15 22.39 6.34
CA GLU A 105 14.54 22.18 7.73
C GLU A 105 14.02 23.28 8.68
N GLN A 106 13.56 24.42 8.14
CA GLN A 106 13.16 25.57 8.94
C GLN A 106 11.65 25.65 9.18
N TRP A 107 10.86 24.88 8.43
CA TRP A 107 9.41 24.97 8.45
C TRP A 107 8.76 23.59 8.43
N ALA A 108 7.63 23.48 9.13
CA ALA A 108 6.62 22.50 8.80
C ALA A 108 5.74 23.06 7.68
N PHE A 109 5.35 22.19 6.75
CA PHE A 109 4.52 22.53 5.60
C PHE A 109 3.21 21.77 5.67
N GLU A 110 2.11 22.47 5.41
CA GLU A 110 0.86 21.82 5.05
C GLU A 110 0.99 21.26 3.63
N VAL A 111 0.72 19.95 3.53
CA VAL A 111 0.50 19.25 2.26
C VAL A 111 -1.00 19.03 2.15
N GLN A 112 -1.63 19.61 1.14
CA GLN A 112 -3.05 19.40 0.86
C GLN A 112 -3.22 18.76 -0.51
N ARG A 113 -4.11 17.77 -0.59
CA ARG A 113 -4.53 17.14 -1.84
C ARG A 113 -5.72 17.88 -2.45
N HIS A 114 -5.70 18.08 -3.76
CA HIS A 114 -6.81 18.63 -4.54
C HIS A 114 -7.21 17.62 -5.61
N GLY A 115 -8.48 17.23 -5.62
CA GLY A 115 -9.08 16.25 -6.54
C GLY A 115 -9.68 15.05 -5.80
N ALA A 116 -10.71 14.43 -6.36
CA ALA A 116 -11.36 13.25 -5.75
C ALA A 116 -10.46 12.01 -5.78
N ALA A 117 -10.72 11.01 -4.94
CA ALA A 117 -9.98 9.75 -4.96
C ALA A 117 -9.90 9.17 -6.38
N LYS A 118 -8.69 8.79 -6.83
CA LYS A 118 -8.39 8.27 -8.18
C LYS A 118 -8.56 9.28 -9.33
N ASP A 119 -8.72 10.57 -9.04
CA ASP A 119 -8.75 11.61 -10.08
C ASP A 119 -7.36 11.72 -10.76
N PRO A 120 -7.25 11.49 -12.08
CA PRO A 120 -5.99 11.64 -12.80
C PRO A 120 -5.43 13.07 -12.81
N LYS A 121 -6.25 14.06 -12.43
CA LYS A 121 -5.86 15.47 -12.31
C LYS A 121 -5.54 15.89 -10.88
N THR A 122 -5.35 14.92 -9.97
CA THR A 122 -4.96 15.20 -8.59
C THR A 122 -3.73 16.10 -8.56
N THR A 123 -3.80 17.21 -7.82
CA THR A 123 -2.66 18.07 -7.52
C THR A 123 -2.47 18.17 -6.01
N TYR A 124 -1.35 18.77 -5.61
CA TYR A 124 -1.04 19.01 -4.21
C TYR A 124 -0.51 20.43 -4.04
N SER A 125 -0.86 21.07 -2.93
CA SER A 125 -0.24 22.33 -2.50
C SER A 125 0.74 22.09 -1.36
N LEU A 126 1.79 22.92 -1.31
CA LEU A 126 2.78 22.97 -0.25
C LEU A 126 2.81 24.38 0.32
N LEU A 127 2.30 24.56 1.54
CA LEU A 127 2.21 25.85 2.19
C LEU A 127 3.04 25.85 3.48
N PRO A 128 3.91 26.85 3.73
CA PRO A 128 4.62 26.95 5.00
C PRO A 128 3.61 27.25 6.11
N GLU A 129 3.53 26.39 7.12
CA GLU A 129 2.52 26.46 8.18
C GLU A 129 3.13 26.92 9.50
N HIS A 130 4.20 26.24 9.95
CA HIS A 130 4.87 26.56 11.21
C HIS A 130 6.36 26.76 11.00
N LYS A 131 6.90 27.89 11.45
CA LYS A 131 8.34 28.08 11.52
C LYS A 131 8.89 27.32 12.73
N LEU A 132 9.83 26.42 12.51
CA LEU A 132 10.39 25.57 13.55
C LEU A 132 11.40 26.35 14.40
N SER A 133 11.23 26.28 15.72
CA SER A 133 12.25 26.70 16.68
C SER A 133 13.50 25.82 16.61
N ASP A 134 14.61 26.28 17.17
CA ASP A 134 15.88 25.54 17.17
C ASP A 134 15.76 24.20 17.90
N ASP A 135 14.94 24.13 18.93
CA ASP A 135 14.68 22.91 19.70
C ASP A 135 13.84 21.92 18.89
N GLU A 136 12.81 22.40 18.19
CA GLU A 136 12.00 21.57 17.30
C GLU A 136 12.84 21.02 16.14
N ARG A 137 13.64 21.87 15.49
CA ARG A 137 14.51 21.44 14.38
C ARG A 137 15.44 20.32 14.83
N ARG A 138 16.09 20.47 15.99
CA ARG A 138 16.94 19.42 16.57
C ARG A 138 16.16 18.15 16.88
N ALA A 139 14.95 18.27 17.44
CA ALA A 139 14.11 17.12 17.75
C ALA A 139 13.68 16.35 16.50
N PHE A 140 13.28 17.04 15.42
CA PHE A 140 12.88 16.40 14.16
C PHE A 140 14.07 15.77 13.43
N LEU A 141 15.23 16.43 13.41
CA LEU A 141 16.45 15.89 12.80
C LEU A 141 17.00 14.65 13.52
N ALA A 142 16.66 14.46 14.80
CA ALA A 142 17.06 13.30 15.58
C ALA A 142 16.15 12.08 15.38
N LEU A 143 15.04 12.22 14.64
CA LEU A 143 14.11 11.12 14.42
C LEU A 143 14.73 10.03 13.52
N PRO A 144 14.51 8.74 13.84
CA PRO A 144 14.95 7.64 12.98
C PRO A 144 14.19 7.68 11.65
N LEU A 145 14.93 7.72 10.54
CA LEU A 145 14.36 7.75 9.20
C LEU A 145 14.16 6.34 8.66
N HIS A 146 13.17 6.18 7.78
CA HIS A 146 13.04 4.95 6.99
C HIS A 146 14.16 4.88 5.96
N ASP A 147 14.77 3.69 5.83
CA ASP A 147 15.76 3.40 4.80
C ASP A 147 15.06 3.22 3.45
N LEU A 148 14.97 4.32 2.70
CA LEU A 148 14.26 4.35 1.43
C LEU A 148 14.88 3.41 0.39
N GLU A 149 16.20 3.25 0.39
CA GLU A 149 16.87 2.34 -0.55
C GLU A 149 16.52 0.89 -0.23
N LYS A 150 16.62 0.51 1.05
CA LYS A 150 16.26 -0.84 1.49
C LYS A 150 14.78 -1.15 1.23
N MET A 151 13.88 -0.19 1.48
CA MET A 151 12.44 -0.34 1.23
C MET A 151 12.10 -0.74 -0.22
N TYR A 152 12.88 -0.28 -1.20
CA TYR A 152 12.64 -0.60 -2.63
C TYR A 152 13.57 -1.68 -3.19
N THR A 153 14.59 -2.10 -2.44
CA THR A 153 15.49 -3.20 -2.83
C THR A 153 14.93 -4.55 -2.39
N GLU A 154 14.32 -4.63 -1.19
CA GLU A 154 13.66 -5.85 -0.70
C GLU A 154 12.39 -6.21 -1.51
N GLU A 155 11.79 -5.25 -2.24
CA GLU A 155 10.75 -5.52 -3.25
C GLU A 155 11.26 -6.39 -4.43
N ALA A 156 12.57 -6.44 -4.66
CA ALA A 156 13.17 -7.11 -5.83
C ALA A 156 13.58 -8.57 -5.59
N GLU A 157 13.81 -8.98 -4.33
CA GLU A 157 14.41 -10.29 -4.02
C GLU A 157 13.47 -11.31 -3.35
N ASP A 158 12.42 -10.89 -2.64
CA ASP A 158 11.53 -11.82 -1.90
C ASP A 158 10.09 -11.82 -2.41
N ALA A 159 9.73 -12.83 -3.21
CA ALA A 159 8.36 -13.10 -3.66
C ALA A 159 7.43 -13.70 -2.56
N VAL A 160 7.86 -13.70 -1.29
CA VAL A 160 7.16 -14.36 -0.17
C VAL A 160 6.91 -13.43 1.03
N ALA A 161 7.47 -12.20 1.02
CA ALA A 161 7.09 -11.19 2.00
C ALA A 161 5.81 -10.47 1.52
N GLU A 162 4.89 -10.17 2.46
CA GLU A 162 3.76 -9.26 2.21
C GLU A 162 4.28 -8.02 1.46
N PRO A 163 3.82 -7.75 0.22
CA PRO A 163 4.34 -6.64 -0.55
C PRO A 163 4.09 -5.36 0.26
N LEU A 164 5.17 -4.63 0.58
CA LEU A 164 5.07 -3.30 1.20
C LEU A 164 4.39 -2.39 0.19
N GLY A 165 3.06 -2.39 0.23
CA GLY A 165 2.22 -1.93 -0.86
C GLY A 165 2.67 -0.58 -1.40
N SER A 166 2.64 -0.43 -2.72
CA SER A 166 2.78 0.86 -3.41
C SER A 166 1.96 1.95 -2.71
N TYR A 167 2.44 3.20 -2.75
CA TYR A 167 1.64 4.37 -2.38
C TYR A 167 0.24 4.29 -3.04
N ASP A 168 0.21 3.90 -4.32
CA ASP A 168 -1.01 3.68 -5.13
C ASP A 168 -1.51 2.23 -5.10
N ALA A 169 -0.98 1.36 -4.23
CA ALA A 169 -1.53 0.02 -4.04
C ALA A 169 -2.97 0.19 -3.59
N ARG A 170 -3.86 -0.26 -4.49
CA ARG A 170 -5.29 -0.35 -4.23
C ARG A 170 -5.44 -1.16 -2.95
N VAL A 171 -6.23 -0.69 -1.99
CA VAL A 171 -6.83 -1.59 -0.99
C VAL A 171 -7.52 -2.66 -1.81
N ALA A 172 -6.96 -3.87 -1.82
CA ALA A 172 -7.44 -4.90 -2.71
C ALA A 172 -8.86 -5.20 -2.27
N GLN A 173 -9.84 -4.85 -3.12
CA GLN A 173 -11.21 -5.11 -2.77
C GLN A 173 -11.37 -6.62 -2.62
N PRO A 174 -12.06 -7.08 -1.57
CA PRO A 174 -12.33 -8.49 -1.43
C PRO A 174 -13.07 -9.02 -2.66
N VAL A 175 -12.93 -10.32 -2.92
CA VAL A 175 -13.73 -11.01 -3.93
C VAL A 175 -15.22 -10.71 -3.74
N ASP A 176 -15.96 -10.61 -4.84
CA ASP A 176 -17.41 -10.44 -4.77
C ASP A 176 -18.09 -11.65 -4.08
N ALA A 177 -19.34 -11.44 -3.63
CA ALA A 177 -20.08 -12.45 -2.88
C ALA A 177 -20.30 -13.75 -3.67
N ALA A 178 -20.44 -13.68 -4.99
CA ALA A 178 -20.64 -14.87 -5.83
C ALA A 178 -19.37 -15.72 -5.90
N THR A 179 -18.22 -15.08 -6.09
CA THR A 179 -16.90 -15.71 -6.10
C THR A 179 -16.56 -16.31 -4.74
N ALA A 180 -16.82 -15.58 -3.65
CA ALA A 180 -16.63 -16.10 -2.29
C ALA A 180 -17.51 -17.33 -2.03
N GLN A 181 -18.78 -17.31 -2.44
CA GLN A 181 -19.70 -18.44 -2.31
C GLN A 181 -19.25 -19.66 -3.14
N ALA A 182 -18.76 -19.44 -4.36
CA ALA A 182 -18.25 -20.52 -5.22
C ALA A 182 -17.02 -21.21 -4.62
N LEU A 183 -16.10 -20.42 -4.03
CA LEU A 183 -14.93 -20.95 -3.33
C LEU A 183 -15.33 -21.73 -2.06
N VAL A 184 -16.27 -21.18 -1.28
CA VAL A 184 -16.81 -21.87 -0.08
C VAL A 184 -17.48 -23.19 -0.47
N ALA A 185 -18.29 -23.21 -1.53
CA ALA A 185 -18.93 -24.43 -2.00
C ALA A 185 -17.89 -25.47 -2.43
N SER A 186 -16.88 -25.06 -3.18
CA SER A 186 -15.83 -25.96 -3.68
C SER A 186 -14.95 -26.54 -2.58
N LEU A 187 -14.67 -25.75 -1.54
CA LEU A 187 -13.90 -26.17 -0.37
C LEU A 187 -14.72 -27.03 0.60
N ARG A 188 -16.05 -26.84 0.66
CA ARG A 188 -16.95 -27.68 1.49
C ARG A 188 -16.97 -29.14 1.03
N ASP A 189 -16.76 -29.39 -0.26
CA ASP A 189 -16.70 -30.73 -0.83
C ASP A 189 -15.36 -31.45 -0.55
N LEU A 190 -14.40 -30.77 0.09
CA LEU A 190 -13.10 -31.32 0.46
C LEU A 190 -13.03 -31.63 1.97
N PRO A 191 -12.05 -32.44 2.42
CA PRO A 191 -11.80 -32.67 3.84
C PRO A 191 -11.60 -31.36 4.61
N ARG A 192 -11.97 -31.33 5.89
CA ARG A 192 -11.92 -30.12 6.74
C ARG A 192 -10.55 -29.42 6.71
N GLU A 193 -9.47 -30.19 6.60
CA GLU A 193 -8.10 -29.70 6.48
C GLU A 193 -7.84 -28.84 5.22
N ALA A 194 -8.64 -28.99 4.16
CA ALA A 194 -8.51 -28.22 2.93
C ALA A 194 -8.84 -26.74 3.15
N VAL A 195 -9.79 -26.43 4.05
CA VAL A 195 -10.11 -25.05 4.41
C VAL A 195 -8.94 -24.41 5.15
N ASP A 196 -8.36 -25.12 6.11
CA ASP A 196 -7.21 -24.64 6.89
C ASP A 196 -5.98 -24.44 6.00
N LYS A 197 -5.70 -25.39 5.08
CA LYS A 197 -4.63 -25.26 4.08
C LYS A 197 -4.86 -24.10 3.12
N PHE A 198 -6.10 -23.89 2.68
CA PHE A 198 -6.46 -22.75 1.83
C PHE A 198 -6.26 -21.42 2.54
N LEU A 199 -6.75 -21.29 3.78
CA LEU A 199 -6.59 -20.07 4.57
C LEU A 199 -5.11 -19.78 4.86
N ALA A 200 -4.33 -20.80 5.21
CA ALA A 200 -2.89 -20.67 5.43
C ALA A 200 -2.13 -20.27 4.15
N HIS A 201 -2.46 -20.86 2.99
CA HIS A 201 -1.79 -20.57 1.72
C HIS A 201 -1.96 -19.11 1.27
N PHE A 202 -3.11 -18.50 1.58
CA PHE A 202 -3.39 -17.11 1.23
C PHE A 202 -3.22 -16.13 2.41
N GLY A 203 -2.81 -16.59 3.60
CA GLY A 203 -2.65 -15.75 4.79
C GLY A 203 -3.96 -15.14 5.30
N LEU A 204 -5.10 -15.82 5.08
CA LEU A 204 -6.43 -15.27 5.35
C LEU A 204 -7.03 -15.81 6.64
N GLN A 205 -7.84 -14.99 7.32
CA GLN A 205 -8.70 -15.46 8.42
C GLN A 205 -10.04 -16.02 7.91
N ARG A 206 -10.56 -15.49 6.79
CA ARG A 206 -11.83 -15.91 6.18
C ARG A 206 -11.73 -15.84 4.66
N ILE A 207 -12.41 -16.76 3.97
CA ILE A 207 -12.42 -16.83 2.49
C ILE A 207 -12.93 -15.53 1.85
N LYS A 208 -13.89 -14.86 2.48
CA LYS A 208 -14.43 -13.57 2.02
C LYS A 208 -13.42 -12.42 2.07
N ASP A 209 -12.32 -12.57 2.82
CA ASP A 209 -11.26 -11.57 2.92
C ASP A 209 -10.22 -11.74 1.80
N LEU A 210 -10.40 -12.73 0.90
CA LEU A 210 -9.53 -12.96 -0.25
C LEU A 210 -9.58 -11.74 -1.21
N PRO A 211 -8.42 -11.17 -1.58
CA PRO A 211 -8.34 -10.13 -2.60
C PRO A 211 -8.91 -10.57 -3.95
N ALA A 212 -9.69 -9.70 -4.62
CA ALA A 212 -10.24 -9.99 -5.96
C ALA A 212 -9.16 -10.33 -7.00
N THR A 213 -7.96 -9.75 -6.86
CA THR A 213 -6.78 -10.04 -7.68
C THR A 213 -6.29 -11.48 -7.54
N HIS A 214 -6.63 -12.17 -6.46
CA HIS A 214 -6.25 -13.55 -6.19
C HIS A 214 -7.35 -14.56 -6.53
N ALA A 215 -8.51 -14.13 -7.04
CA ALA A 215 -9.63 -15.02 -7.37
C ALA A 215 -9.24 -16.17 -8.32
N ALA A 216 -8.51 -15.88 -9.40
CA ALA A 216 -8.08 -16.90 -10.36
C ALA A 216 -7.08 -17.90 -9.74
N LYS A 217 -6.14 -17.40 -8.91
CA LYS A 217 -5.17 -18.23 -8.20
C LYS A 217 -5.84 -19.09 -7.14
N ALA A 218 -6.81 -18.55 -6.42
CA ALA A 218 -7.61 -19.28 -5.43
C ALA A 218 -8.39 -20.42 -6.07
N THR A 219 -9.06 -20.18 -7.20
CA THR A 219 -9.77 -21.24 -7.93
C THR A 219 -8.82 -22.34 -8.41
N ALA A 220 -7.65 -21.97 -8.93
CA ALA A 220 -6.63 -22.94 -9.33
C ALA A 220 -6.10 -23.77 -8.14
N TYR A 221 -5.87 -23.12 -6.99
CA TYR A 221 -5.39 -23.79 -5.79
C TYR A 221 -6.45 -24.74 -5.19
N VAL A 222 -7.74 -24.39 -5.25
CA VAL A 222 -8.82 -25.32 -4.85
C VAL A 222 -8.86 -26.54 -5.78
N ALA A 223 -8.64 -26.36 -7.08
CA ALA A 223 -8.55 -27.48 -8.01
C ALA A 223 -7.35 -28.39 -7.70
N GLN A 224 -6.21 -27.81 -7.31
CA GLN A 224 -5.04 -28.55 -6.86
C GLN A 224 -5.30 -29.31 -5.55
N LEU A 225 -5.88 -28.66 -4.53
CA LEU A 225 -6.25 -29.30 -3.27
C LEU A 225 -7.21 -30.47 -3.50
N ARG A 226 -8.10 -30.38 -4.49
CA ARG A 226 -8.99 -31.48 -4.87
C ARG A 226 -8.24 -32.67 -5.48
N GLN A 227 -7.15 -32.43 -6.20
CA GLN A 227 -6.30 -33.51 -6.73
C GLN A 227 -5.44 -34.13 -5.62
N ASP A 228 -4.85 -33.29 -4.76
CA ASP A 228 -3.93 -33.73 -3.70
C ASP A 228 -4.66 -34.44 -2.54
N LEU A 229 -5.93 -34.09 -2.30
CA LEU A 229 -6.77 -34.68 -1.25
C LEU A 229 -7.86 -35.59 -1.82
N ALA A 230 -7.76 -35.97 -3.09
CA ALA A 230 -8.64 -36.98 -3.68
C ALA A 230 -8.49 -38.28 -2.87
N PRO A 231 -9.58 -38.91 -2.41
CA PRO A 231 -9.48 -40.22 -1.77
C PRO A 231 -8.84 -41.21 -2.76
N PRO A 232 -7.97 -42.13 -2.30
CA PRO A 232 -7.47 -43.19 -3.16
C PRO A 232 -8.68 -43.93 -3.75
N ALA A 233 -8.65 -44.17 -5.07
CA ALA A 233 -9.71 -44.90 -5.76
C ALA A 233 -10.03 -46.17 -4.95
N ALA A 234 -11.30 -46.36 -4.61
CA ALA A 234 -11.75 -47.54 -3.92
C ALA A 234 -11.31 -48.75 -4.76
N VAL A 235 -10.33 -49.50 -4.25
CA VAL A 235 -10.04 -50.82 -4.79
C VAL A 235 -11.26 -51.63 -4.41
N ASP A 236 -12.10 -51.91 -5.39
CA ASP A 236 -13.27 -52.77 -5.27
C ASP A 236 -12.74 -54.18 -5.00
N VAL A 237 -12.52 -54.49 -3.73
CA VAL A 237 -12.21 -55.85 -3.29
C VAL A 237 -13.56 -56.56 -3.23
N ASP A 238 -13.85 -57.32 -4.29
CA ASP A 238 -14.97 -58.24 -4.34
C ASP A 238 -14.90 -59.21 -3.13
N PRO A 239 -15.86 -59.19 -2.20
CA PRO A 239 -15.86 -60.08 -1.06
C PRO A 239 -16.21 -61.54 -1.41
N PHE A 240 -16.41 -61.86 -2.70
CA PHE A 240 -16.69 -63.21 -3.21
C PHE A 240 -15.68 -63.73 -4.25
N ALA A 241 -14.52 -63.08 -4.43
CA ALA A 241 -13.40 -63.60 -5.22
C ALA A 241 -12.47 -64.54 -4.42
#